data_AF-A0A8W8ID41-F1
#
_entry.id   AF-A0A8W8ID41-F1
#
_cell.length_a   1.000
_cell.length_b   1.000
_cell.length_c   1.000
_cell.angle_alpha   90.00
_cell.angle_beta   90.00
_cell.angle_gamma   90.00
#
_symmetry.space_group_name_H-M   'P 1'
#
loop_
_entity.id
_entity.type
_entity.pdbx_description
1 polymer ?
#
loop_
_entity_poly.entity_id
_entity_poly.type
_entity_poly.pdbx_seq_one_letter_code
_entity_poly.pdbx_strand_id
1 'polypeptide(L)'
;SASQTYNWSDFTHLVIRMRGDGRTYGLGLQKNYKRTHRLDFAMGLTANDQFHYPMFTRGGPYWQTVKIPFSKFYLSHKGIVQDKQAPVETSEIGFFCINLMDNVDGPFHLEIDYIALLNDQNHKEEHAYERYSLEDHVVNVY
;
A
#
# COMPACT_ATOMS: atom_id res chain seq x y z
N SER A 1 -9.19 13.25 20.77
CA SER A 1 -9.87 11.98 20.46
C SER A 1 -8.82 10.99 19.97
N ALA A 2 -8.85 9.73 20.41
CA ALA A 2 -7.95 8.72 19.86
C ALA A 2 -8.40 8.43 18.42
N SER A 3 -7.48 8.55 17.45
CA SER A 3 -7.77 8.22 16.05
C SER A 3 -8.08 6.74 15.94
N GLN A 4 -9.26 6.41 15.42
CA GLN A 4 -9.75 5.05 15.22
C GLN A 4 -8.84 4.28 14.26
N THR A 5 -8.62 3.00 14.56
CA THR A 5 -7.89 2.06 13.72
C THR A 5 -8.76 0.86 13.43
N TYR A 6 -8.46 0.15 12.34
CA TYR A 6 -9.17 -1.04 11.91
C TYR A 6 -8.21 -2.23 11.82
N ASN A 7 -8.67 -3.38 12.32
CA ASN A 7 -7.96 -4.64 12.20
C ASN A 7 -8.43 -5.35 10.92
N TRP A 8 -7.51 -5.49 9.97
CA TRP A 8 -7.72 -6.15 8.67
C TRP A 8 -6.98 -7.48 8.56
N SER A 9 -6.46 -8.03 9.66
CA SER A 9 -5.63 -9.25 9.64
C SER A 9 -6.34 -10.51 9.13
N ASP A 10 -7.67 -10.53 9.15
CA ASP A 10 -8.46 -11.64 8.58
C ASP A 10 -8.62 -11.54 7.06
N PHE A 11 -8.07 -10.50 6.42
CA PHE A 11 -8.21 -10.24 4.99
C PHE A 11 -6.87 -10.30 4.28
N THR A 12 -6.94 -10.61 2.99
CA THR A 12 -5.77 -10.84 2.12
C THR A 12 -5.66 -9.79 1.02
N HIS A 13 -6.80 -9.22 0.62
CA HIS A 13 -6.90 -8.32 -0.50
C HIS A 13 -7.72 -7.08 -0.17
N LEU A 14 -7.31 -5.96 -0.76
CA LEU A 14 -8.13 -4.77 -0.98
C LEU A 14 -8.87 -4.92 -2.32
N VAL A 15 -10.17 -4.72 -2.32
CA VAL A 15 -11.01 -4.78 -3.53
C VAL A 15 -11.61 -3.41 -3.79
N ILE A 16 -11.40 -2.90 -4.99
CA ILE A 16 -11.96 -1.61 -5.40
C ILE A 16 -12.72 -1.81 -6.70
N ARG A 17 -13.99 -1.41 -6.70
CA ARG A 17 -14.77 -1.25 -7.94
C ARG A 17 -14.82 0.21 -8.32
N MET A 18 -14.25 0.53 -9.47
CA MET A 18 -14.07 1.89 -9.94
C MET A 18 -14.23 2.00 -11.45
N ARG A 19 -14.42 3.23 -11.92
CA ARG A 19 -14.35 3.62 -13.33
C ARG A 19 -13.42 4.82 -13.40
N GLY A 20 -12.38 4.73 -14.22
CA GLY A 20 -11.39 5.79 -14.34
C GLY A 20 -11.29 6.33 -15.76
N ASP A 21 -10.29 7.19 -15.94
CA ASP A 21 -10.01 8.00 -17.12
C ASP A 21 -8.79 7.51 -17.92
N GLY A 22 -8.16 6.42 -17.49
CA GLY A 22 -6.94 5.88 -18.09
C GLY A 22 -5.67 6.35 -17.40
N ARG A 23 -5.77 7.19 -16.37
CA ARG A 23 -4.64 7.68 -15.58
C ARG A 23 -4.19 6.67 -14.52
N THR A 24 -2.98 6.87 -14.02
CA THR A 24 -2.41 6.04 -12.95
C THR A 24 -2.68 6.69 -11.60
N TYR A 25 -3.33 5.95 -10.72
CA TYR A 25 -3.58 6.36 -9.35
C TYR A 25 -2.71 5.53 -8.40
N GLY A 26 -2.20 6.15 -7.34
CA GLY A 26 -1.61 5.48 -6.21
C GLY A 26 -2.68 5.16 -5.18
N LEU A 27 -2.59 3.96 -4.62
CA LEU A 27 -3.25 3.61 -3.38
C LEU A 27 -2.21 3.65 -2.28
N GLY A 28 -2.55 4.25 -1.14
CA GLY A 28 -1.69 4.23 0.04
C GLY A 28 -2.44 3.70 1.26
N LEU A 29 -1.73 2.92 2.07
CA LEU A 29 -2.16 2.42 3.37
C LEU A 29 -1.17 2.89 4.42
N GLN A 30 -1.66 3.38 5.53
CA GLN A 30 -0.82 3.80 6.64
C GLN A 30 -1.35 3.26 7.96
N LYS A 31 -0.43 2.64 8.71
CA LYS A 31 -0.66 2.23 10.09
C LYS A 31 -0.73 3.45 11.00
N ASN A 32 -1.59 3.40 12.01
CA ASN A 32 -1.62 4.43 13.03
C ASN A 32 -0.70 4.10 14.21
N TYR A 33 0.57 4.49 14.11
CA TYR A 33 1.57 4.22 15.14
C TYR A 33 1.33 4.94 16.48
N LYS A 34 0.41 5.92 16.55
CA LYS A 34 0.15 6.70 17.77
C LYS A 34 -0.37 5.87 18.95
N ARG A 35 -0.96 4.70 18.70
CA ARG A 35 -1.56 3.87 19.77
C ARG A 35 -0.55 2.86 20.33
N THR A 36 0.08 2.08 19.46
CA THR A 36 0.80 0.86 19.87
C THR A 36 2.31 1.03 19.84
N HIS A 37 2.80 1.99 19.07
CA HIS A 37 4.23 2.30 18.92
C HIS A 37 4.52 3.76 19.27
N ARG A 38 3.97 4.24 20.41
CA ARG A 38 4.13 5.65 20.82
C ARG A 38 5.59 6.10 20.88
N LEU A 39 6.50 5.21 21.29
CA LEU A 39 7.91 5.55 21.41
C LEU A 39 8.57 5.66 20.03
N ASP A 40 8.36 4.68 19.14
CA ASP A 40 8.89 4.71 17.78
C ASP A 40 8.31 5.89 16.98
N PHE A 41 7.03 6.20 17.21
CA PHE A 41 6.37 7.38 16.67
C PHE A 41 6.98 8.68 17.22
N ALA A 42 7.21 8.77 18.53
CA ALA A 42 7.83 9.94 19.16
C ALA A 42 9.29 10.15 18.71
N MET A 43 10.00 9.08 18.39
CA MET A 43 11.35 9.11 17.81
C MET A 43 11.35 9.29 16.28
N GLY A 44 10.16 9.33 15.64
CA GLY A 44 9.99 9.57 14.20
C GLY A 44 10.41 8.41 13.29
N LEU A 45 10.68 7.23 13.86
CA LEU A 45 11.21 6.07 13.12
C LEU A 45 10.18 5.47 12.17
N THR A 46 8.93 5.34 12.63
CA THR A 46 7.85 4.69 11.87
C THR A 46 6.68 5.62 11.56
N ALA A 47 6.73 6.87 12.05
CA ALA A 47 5.63 7.83 11.96
C ALA A 47 5.18 8.15 10.52
N ASN A 48 6.04 7.90 9.53
CA ASN A 48 5.83 8.24 8.13
C ASN A 48 5.95 7.03 7.20
N ASP A 49 5.85 5.82 7.75
CA ASP A 49 5.82 4.61 6.95
C ASP A 49 4.46 4.51 6.24
N GLN A 50 4.50 4.34 4.92
CA GLN A 50 3.32 4.20 4.08
C GLN A 50 3.54 3.06 3.10
N PHE A 51 2.48 2.29 2.86
CA PHE A 51 2.49 1.19 1.92
C PHE A 51 1.72 1.60 0.68
N HIS A 52 2.31 1.42 -0.50
CA HIS A 52 1.74 1.92 -1.75
C HIS A 52 1.53 0.85 -2.79
N TYR A 53 0.54 1.06 -3.65
CA TYR A 53 0.30 0.24 -4.83
C TYR A 53 -0.16 1.12 -6.01
N PRO A 54 0.48 1.04 -7.19
CA PRO A 54 0.03 1.75 -8.39
C PRO A 54 -1.17 1.03 -9.00
N MET A 55 -2.32 1.69 -8.98
CA MET A 55 -3.57 1.27 -9.59
C MET A 55 -3.75 1.92 -10.96
N PHE A 56 -3.68 1.09 -12.00
CA PHE A 56 -3.94 1.52 -13.38
C PHE A 56 -5.44 1.53 -13.67
N THR A 57 -5.96 2.69 -14.09
CA THR A 57 -7.34 2.79 -14.56
C THR A 57 -7.42 2.56 -16.05
N ARG A 58 -8.58 2.08 -16.52
CA ARG A 58 -8.89 2.05 -17.96
C ARG A 58 -9.70 3.29 -18.30
N GLY A 59 -9.34 3.98 -19.38
CA GLY A 59 -10.16 5.06 -19.92
C GLY A 59 -11.33 4.47 -20.68
N GLY A 60 -12.55 4.63 -20.15
CA GLY A 60 -13.75 4.12 -20.81
C GLY A 60 -15.00 4.14 -19.92
N PRO A 61 -16.19 3.90 -20.49
CA PRO A 61 -17.45 4.05 -19.76
C PRO A 61 -17.73 2.92 -18.76
N TYR A 62 -16.88 1.90 -18.71
CA TYR A 62 -17.14 0.64 -18.00
C TYR A 62 -16.55 0.63 -16.58
N TRP A 63 -17.34 0.09 -15.65
CA TRP A 63 -16.87 -0.24 -14.31
C TRP A 63 -15.90 -1.42 -14.36
N GLN A 64 -14.83 -1.34 -13.57
CA GLN A 64 -13.88 -2.42 -13.37
C GLN A 64 -13.65 -2.68 -11.89
N THR A 65 -13.40 -3.95 -11.56
CA THR A 65 -13.08 -4.37 -10.20
C THR A 65 -11.64 -4.85 -10.16
N VAL A 66 -10.82 -4.22 -9.33
CA VAL A 66 -9.43 -4.60 -9.09
C VAL A 66 -9.35 -5.27 -7.72
N LYS A 67 -8.74 -6.45 -7.67
CA LYS A 67 -8.40 -7.17 -6.43
C LYS A 67 -6.90 -7.08 -6.23
N ILE A 68 -6.48 -6.48 -5.12
CA ILE A 68 -5.09 -6.12 -4.88
C ILE A 68 -4.65 -6.85 -3.61
N PRO A 69 -3.77 -7.83 -3.71
CA PRO A 69 -3.21 -8.49 -2.53
C PRO A 69 -2.41 -7.49 -1.68
N PHE A 70 -2.53 -7.56 -0.35
CA PHE A 70 -1.71 -6.73 0.54
C PHE A 70 -0.21 -6.99 0.36
N SER A 71 0.17 -8.21 -0.01
CA SER A 71 1.54 -8.61 -0.33
C SER A 71 2.17 -7.84 -1.50
N LYS A 72 1.37 -7.18 -2.34
CA LYS A 72 1.83 -6.39 -3.50
C LYS A 72 2.11 -4.93 -3.17
N PHE A 73 1.76 -4.46 -1.97
CA PHE A 73 2.10 -3.09 -1.57
C PHE A 73 3.57 -2.99 -1.19
N TYR A 74 4.24 -1.92 -1.61
CA TYR A 74 5.62 -1.63 -1.23
C TYR A 74 5.69 -0.55 -0.16
N LEU A 75 6.68 -0.66 0.72
CA LEU A 75 6.98 0.30 1.77
C LEU A 75 7.72 1.53 1.23
N SER A 76 7.23 2.69 1.62
CA SER A 76 7.93 3.96 1.55
C SER A 76 8.02 4.60 2.94
N HIS A 77 9.07 5.40 3.16
CA HIS A 77 9.21 6.25 4.35
C HIS A 77 9.47 7.68 3.88
N LYS A 78 8.63 8.62 4.31
CA LYS A 78 8.72 10.05 3.90
C LYS A 78 8.78 10.23 2.37
N GLY A 79 8.07 9.39 1.62
CA GLY A 79 8.02 9.43 0.15
C GLY A 79 9.20 8.75 -0.56
N ILE A 80 10.14 8.14 0.18
CA ILE A 80 11.26 7.39 -0.39
C ILE A 80 10.96 5.90 -0.27
N VAL A 81 10.99 5.18 -1.39
CA VAL A 81 10.87 3.71 -1.40
C VAL A 81 12.04 3.11 -0.64
N GLN A 82 11.76 2.19 0.27
CA GLN A 82 12.79 1.57 1.10
C GLN A 82 13.46 0.39 0.40
N ASP A 83 14.77 0.26 0.49
CA ASP A 83 15.47 -0.92 -0.05
C ASP A 83 15.07 -2.20 0.71
N LYS A 84 14.95 -2.08 2.03
CA LYS A 84 14.46 -3.16 2.91
C LYS A 84 12.95 -3.10 2.98
N GLN A 85 12.32 -3.89 2.12
CA GLN A 85 10.86 -4.02 2.07
C GLN A 85 10.33 -4.85 3.25
N ALA A 86 9.08 -4.55 3.63
CA ALA A 86 8.35 -5.21 4.70
C ALA A 86 6.88 -5.40 4.30
N PRO A 87 6.19 -6.43 4.81
CA PRO A 87 4.78 -6.62 4.55
C PRO A 87 3.92 -5.53 5.21
N VAL A 88 2.74 -5.32 4.64
CA VAL A 88 1.73 -4.41 5.22
C VAL A 88 1.28 -4.94 6.56
N GLU A 89 1.36 -4.11 7.60
CA GLU A 89 0.81 -4.43 8.91
C GLU A 89 -0.70 -4.14 8.94
N THR A 90 -1.52 -5.18 8.79
CA THR A 90 -2.97 -5.08 8.65
C THR A 90 -3.71 -4.93 9.98
N SER A 91 -3.07 -5.15 11.12
CA SER A 91 -3.74 -5.15 12.43
C SER A 91 -4.25 -3.77 12.87
N GLU A 92 -3.65 -2.69 12.36
CA GLU A 92 -3.88 -1.32 12.85
C GLU A 92 -3.89 -0.27 11.73
N ILE A 93 -4.62 -0.56 10.65
CA ILE A 93 -4.79 0.39 9.55
C ILE A 93 -5.55 1.62 10.04
N GLY A 94 -4.95 2.80 9.87
CA GLY A 94 -5.52 4.07 10.27
C GLY A 94 -5.95 4.94 9.11
N PHE A 95 -5.24 4.84 7.98
CA PHE A 95 -5.49 5.68 6.82
C PHE A 95 -5.41 4.86 5.53
N PHE A 96 -6.33 5.18 4.63
CA PHE A 96 -6.32 4.77 3.24
C PHE A 96 -6.34 6.05 2.40
N CYS A 97 -5.49 6.13 1.38
CA CYS A 97 -5.42 7.27 0.48
C CYS A 97 -5.43 6.84 -0.98
N ILE A 98 -5.93 7.72 -1.83
CA ILE A 98 -5.87 7.62 -3.28
C ILE A 98 -5.23 8.91 -3.77
N ASN A 99 -4.15 8.80 -4.54
CA ASN A 99 -3.44 9.93 -5.11
C ASN A 99 -3.24 9.74 -6.62
N LEU A 100 -3.09 10.83 -7.35
CA LEU A 100 -2.75 10.78 -8.78
C LEU A 100 -1.22 10.58 -8.90
N MET A 101 -0.76 9.60 -9.68
CA MET A 101 0.64 9.15 -9.70
C MET A 101 1.33 9.20 -11.06
N ASP A 102 0.70 9.80 -12.07
CA ASP A 102 1.25 9.83 -13.42
C ASP A 102 2.11 11.06 -13.75
N ASN A 103 2.18 12.05 -12.84
CA ASN A 103 2.88 13.32 -13.07
C ASN A 103 2.45 14.03 -14.38
N VAL A 104 1.18 13.88 -14.75
CA VAL A 104 0.58 14.52 -15.91
C VAL A 104 -0.31 15.68 -15.44
N ASP A 105 -0.20 16.84 -16.08
CA ASP A 105 -1.12 17.95 -15.81
C ASP A 105 -2.45 17.74 -16.54
N GLY A 106 -3.53 18.27 -15.97
CA GLY A 106 -4.85 18.28 -16.60
C GLY A 106 -5.93 17.59 -15.77
N PRO A 107 -7.16 17.53 -16.30
CA PRO A 107 -8.30 16.98 -15.59
C PRO A 107 -8.08 15.50 -15.25
N PHE A 108 -8.71 15.07 -14.17
CA PHE A 108 -8.77 13.66 -13.79
C PHE A 108 -10.23 13.31 -13.48
N HIS A 109 -10.60 12.06 -13.70
CA HIS A 109 -11.94 11.56 -13.44
C HIS A 109 -11.89 10.13 -12.93
N LEU A 110 -12.16 9.97 -11.64
CA LEU A 110 -12.24 8.68 -10.96
C LEU A 110 -13.56 8.58 -10.23
N GLU A 111 -14.34 7.57 -10.58
CA GLU A 111 -15.56 7.20 -9.88
C GLU A 111 -15.33 5.91 -9.11
N ILE A 112 -15.79 5.87 -7.86
CA ILE A 112 -15.68 4.72 -6.97
C ILE A 112 -17.09 4.26 -6.63
N ASP A 113 -17.37 2.99 -6.88
CA ASP A 113 -18.62 2.34 -6.45
C ASP A 113 -18.45 1.84 -5.02
N TYR A 114 -17.45 0.98 -4.79
CA TYR A 114 -17.12 0.50 -3.45
C TYR A 114 -15.63 0.22 -3.25
N ILE A 115 -15.24 0.24 -1.98
CA ILE A 115 -13.97 -0.26 -1.47
C ILE A 115 -14.32 -1.32 -0.42
N ALA A 116 -13.74 -2.51 -0.55
CA ALA A 116 -14.03 -3.66 0.29
C ALA A 116 -12.76 -4.44 0.61
N LEU A 117 -12.87 -5.33 1.60
CA LEU A 117 -11.82 -6.29 1.95
C LEU A 117 -12.27 -7.69 1.56
N LEU A 118 -11.31 -8.51 1.11
CA LEU A 118 -11.56 -9.89 0.72
C LEU A 118 -10.59 -10.82 1.46
N ASN A 119 -11.14 -11.88 2.05
CA ASN A 119 -10.39 -13.03 2.52
C ASN A 119 -10.41 -14.09 1.41
N ASP A 120 -9.27 -14.34 0.78
CA ASP A 120 -9.06 -15.41 -0.19
C ASP A 120 -8.22 -16.51 0.45
N GLN A 121 -8.85 -17.64 0.76
CA GLN A 121 -8.20 -18.78 1.40
C GLN A 121 -7.13 -19.45 0.52
N ASN A 122 -7.14 -19.20 -0.78
CA ASN A 122 -6.14 -19.73 -1.70
C ASN A 122 -4.91 -18.81 -1.83
N HIS A 123 -4.96 -17.62 -1.26
CA HIS A 123 -3.84 -16.68 -1.30
C HIS A 123 -2.73 -17.12 -0.34
N LYS A 124 -1.53 -17.36 -0.89
CA LYS A 124 -0.35 -17.83 -0.13
C LYS A 124 0.81 -16.84 -0.12
N GLU A 125 0.76 -15.81 -0.95
CA GLU A 125 1.86 -14.84 -1.06
C GLU A 125 1.83 -13.90 0.14
N GLU A 126 2.86 -13.95 0.99
CA GLU A 126 2.97 -13.05 2.15
C GLU A 126 3.61 -11.70 1.77
N HIS A 127 4.57 -11.72 0.84
CA HIS A 127 5.30 -10.53 0.44
C HIS A 127 5.93 -10.70 -0.95
N ALA A 128 5.66 -9.76 -1.87
CA ALA A 128 6.11 -9.86 -3.26
C ALA A 128 7.50 -9.28 -3.54
N TYR A 129 8.05 -8.48 -2.62
CA TYR A 129 9.34 -7.81 -2.83
C TYR A 129 10.46 -8.60 -2.16
N GLU A 130 11.43 -9.03 -2.94
CA GLU A 130 12.56 -9.80 -2.44
C GLU A 130 13.46 -8.95 -1.53
N ARG A 131 14.08 -9.61 -0.53
CA ARG A 131 15.21 -9.03 0.19
C ARG A 131 16.47 -9.47 -0.55
N TYR A 132 17.22 -8.54 -1.12
CA TYR A 132 18.54 -8.84 -1.66
C TYR A 132 19.42 -9.39 -0.53
N SER A 133 19.88 -10.64 -0.65
CA SER A 133 20.99 -11.12 0.15
C SER A 133 22.28 -10.63 -0.50
N LEU A 134 22.99 -9.74 0.16
CA LEU A 134 24.30 -9.26 -0.32
C LEU A 134 25.42 -10.29 -0.06
N GLU A 135 25.09 -11.44 0.56
CA GLU A 135 26.07 -12.47 0.92
C GLU A 135 26.77 -13.07 -0.30
N ASP A 136 26.11 -13.12 -1.46
CA ASP A 136 26.66 -13.73 -2.69
C ASP A 136 27.54 -12.79 -3.54
N HIS A 137 27.71 -11.52 -3.14
CA HIS A 137 28.44 -10.51 -3.92
C HIS A 137 29.55 -9.77 -3.16
N VAL A 138 29.94 -10.26 -1.98
CA VAL A 138 31.20 -9.81 -1.36
C VAL A 138 32.36 -10.43 -2.15
N VAL A 139 32.75 -9.77 -3.24
CA VAL A 139 34.09 -9.96 -3.79
C VAL A 139 35.03 -9.48 -2.69
N ASN A 140 35.74 -10.40 -2.04
CA ASN A 140 36.81 -10.06 -1.12
C ASN A 140 37.81 -9.19 -1.88
N VAL A 141 37.71 -7.87 -1.71
CA VAL A 141 38.75 -6.95 -2.11
C VAL A 141 39.72 -6.91 -0.93
N TYR A 142 40.91 -7.46 -1.18
CA TYR A 142 42.05 -7.55 -0.27
C TYR A 142 42.38 -6.23 0.43
#